data_AF-A0A538PNJ6-F1
#
_entry.id   AF-A0A538PNJ6-F1
#
_cell.length_a   1.000
_cell.length_b   1.000
_cell.length_c   1.000
_cell.angle_alpha   90.00
_cell.angle_beta   90.00
_cell.angle_gamma   90.00
#
_symmetry.space_group_name_H-M   'P 1'
#
loop_
_entity.id
_entity.type
_entity.pdbx_description
1 polymer ?
#
loop_
_entity_poly.entity_id
_entity_poly.type
_entity_poly.pdbx_seq_one_letter_code
_entity_poly.pdbx_strand_id
1 'polypeptide(L)'
;MVTTVPILIGIAALVLLGLGGIVDDRRARVRRRAERDPVPVRPLLHSINDDRCIGCEACVDVCPTEVLDLVDHKARVARFSDCVQCEQCANACPTQALVMYRQGTTPRMLTVPELDEHFQTGVPGQYLIGEVAGKPLVKNAANLGRAVIEHIARELAGVPAAAGAIDVAIVGSGPGGLSAALTCVQRKLSCLVLEKEHVMASTVARYPKGKHFMAEPCSARNVSYLPVFDGTKEQLVAAWTQLIAGVELPIKLGEAVETVKRGDDGVFTVKTTVASYRARSVVLATGLRGKPRLLAVPGANLEKVQSLLDDPAEFAGEDVLVVGGGASAVEGAMALAEVGARATLSYRGDGFTSPTSCASPPTRSRSRSPTSPRPRSPTSARSC
;
A
#
# COMPACT_ATOMS: atom_id res chain seq x y z
N MET A 1 76.61 -2.24 -11.44
CA MET A 1 75.31 -2.10 -12.13
C MET A 1 74.80 -3.41 -12.77
N VAL A 2 75.34 -4.58 -12.45
CA VAL A 2 75.05 -5.85 -13.18
C VAL A 2 74.23 -6.87 -12.36
N THR A 3 74.04 -6.65 -11.05
CA THR A 3 73.36 -7.61 -10.15
C THR A 3 71.88 -7.30 -9.86
N THR A 4 71.37 -6.12 -10.24
CA THR A 4 69.99 -5.70 -9.95
C THR A 4 68.95 -6.20 -10.96
N VAL A 5 69.36 -6.41 -12.21
CA VAL A 5 68.50 -6.89 -13.31
C VAL A 5 67.94 -8.30 -13.07
N PRO A 6 68.74 -9.32 -12.68
CA PRO A 6 68.19 -10.67 -12.46
C PRO A 6 67.24 -10.75 -11.27
N ILE A 7 67.45 -9.92 -10.24
CA ILE A 7 66.56 -9.87 -9.06
C ILE A 7 65.20 -9.28 -9.43
N LEU A 8 65.17 -8.20 -10.22
CA LEU A 8 63.93 -7.59 -10.70
C LEU A 8 63.12 -8.53 -11.61
N ILE A 9 63.79 -9.29 -12.47
CA ILE A 9 63.14 -10.32 -13.32
C ILE A 9 62.55 -11.43 -12.44
N GLY A 10 63.28 -11.90 -11.42
CA GLY A 10 62.78 -12.91 -10.48
C GLY A 10 61.55 -12.46 -9.69
N ILE A 11 61.53 -11.20 -9.22
CA ILE A 11 60.38 -10.63 -8.51
C ILE A 11 59.17 -10.47 -9.44
N ALA A 12 59.38 -9.97 -10.66
CA ALA A 12 58.30 -9.82 -11.64
C ALA A 12 57.66 -11.18 -12.01
N ALA A 13 58.47 -12.24 -12.16
CA ALA A 13 57.98 -13.59 -12.40
C ALA A 13 57.16 -14.14 -11.22
N LEU A 14 57.60 -13.91 -9.98
CA LEU A 14 56.87 -14.30 -8.76
C LEU A 14 55.53 -13.56 -8.63
N VAL A 15 55.48 -12.26 -8.95
CA VAL A 15 54.24 -11.48 -8.93
C VAL A 15 53.26 -11.96 -10.01
N LEU A 16 53.73 -12.25 -11.21
CA LEU A 16 52.89 -12.79 -12.29
C LEU A 16 52.33 -14.18 -11.95
N LEU A 17 53.14 -15.05 -11.34
CA LEU A 17 52.69 -16.36 -10.85
C LEU A 17 51.65 -16.24 -9.72
N GLY A 18 51.86 -15.30 -8.79
CA GLY A 18 50.90 -15.01 -7.71
C GLY A 18 49.57 -14.46 -8.23
N LEU A 19 49.61 -13.53 -9.21
CA LEU A 19 48.41 -13.01 -9.88
C LEU A 19 47.68 -14.10 -10.66
N GLY A 20 48.41 -14.99 -11.34
CA GLY A 20 47.84 -16.15 -12.03
C GLY A 20 47.07 -17.07 -11.07
N GLY A 21 47.67 -17.41 -9.93
CA GLY A 21 47.02 -18.22 -8.89
C GLY A 21 45.76 -17.58 -8.29
N ILE A 22 45.77 -16.25 -8.10
CA ILE A 22 44.60 -15.50 -7.61
C ILE A 22 43.47 -15.50 -8.65
N VAL A 23 43.79 -15.34 -9.93
CA VAL A 23 42.81 -15.37 -11.03
C VAL A 23 42.21 -16.75 -11.19
N ASP A 24 43.02 -17.81 -11.12
CA ASP A 24 42.56 -19.19 -11.25
C ASP A 24 41.71 -19.63 -10.05
N ASP A 25 42.05 -19.21 -8.84
CA ASP A 25 41.23 -19.49 -7.66
C ASP A 25 39.90 -18.71 -7.67
N ARG A 26 39.88 -17.47 -8.21
CA ARG A 26 38.64 -16.76 -8.48
C ARG A 26 37.79 -17.49 -9.53
N ARG A 27 38.38 -17.97 -10.62
CA ARG A 27 37.67 -18.75 -11.66
C ARG A 27 37.13 -20.07 -11.11
N ALA A 28 37.91 -20.76 -10.29
CA ALA A 28 37.50 -22.00 -9.62
C ALA A 28 36.37 -21.75 -8.63
N ARG A 29 36.38 -20.64 -7.87
CA ARG A 29 35.27 -20.25 -6.99
C ARG A 29 34.00 -19.90 -7.78
N VAL A 30 34.13 -19.19 -8.90
CA VAL A 30 32.98 -18.89 -9.79
C VAL A 30 32.41 -20.18 -10.37
N ARG A 31 33.25 -21.11 -10.85
CA ARG A 31 32.83 -22.43 -11.34
C ARG A 31 32.10 -23.24 -10.27
N ARG A 32 32.69 -23.38 -9.07
CA ARG A 32 32.04 -24.08 -7.94
C ARG A 32 30.72 -23.45 -7.52
N ARG A 33 30.55 -22.13 -7.70
CA ARG A 33 29.28 -21.44 -7.43
C ARG A 33 28.24 -21.71 -8.51
N ALA A 34 28.68 -21.88 -9.76
CA ALA A 34 27.83 -22.24 -10.90
C ALA A 34 27.44 -23.73 -10.91
N GLU A 35 28.26 -24.60 -10.32
CA GLU A 35 28.04 -26.05 -10.20
C GLU A 35 27.14 -26.45 -9.01
N ARG A 36 26.60 -25.50 -8.24
CA ARG A 36 25.60 -25.82 -7.22
C ARG A 36 24.33 -26.37 -7.88
N ASP A 37 23.82 -27.48 -7.33
CA ASP A 37 22.53 -28.04 -7.72
C ASP A 37 21.47 -26.93 -7.82
N PRO A 38 20.69 -26.89 -8.91
CA PRO A 38 19.62 -25.90 -9.03
C PRO A 38 18.66 -26.08 -7.87
N VAL A 39 18.56 -25.06 -7.02
CA VAL A 39 17.52 -24.99 -6.00
C VAL A 39 16.18 -25.11 -6.72
N PRO A 40 15.31 -26.07 -6.36
CA PRO A 40 14.02 -26.24 -7.04
C PRO A 40 13.23 -24.94 -6.92
N VAL A 41 13.09 -24.24 -8.05
CA VAL A 41 12.42 -22.94 -8.11
C VAL A 41 10.92 -23.22 -8.04
N ARG A 42 10.33 -22.96 -6.88
CA ARG A 42 8.88 -23.05 -6.71
C ARG A 42 8.23 -21.89 -7.45
N PRO A 43 7.40 -22.13 -8.47
CA PRO A 43 6.76 -21.06 -9.23
C PRO A 43 5.82 -20.25 -8.35
N LEU A 44 5.68 -18.97 -8.66
CA LEU A 44 4.62 -18.13 -8.11
C LEU A 44 3.29 -18.48 -8.80
N LEU A 45 2.26 -18.74 -8.00
CA LEU A 45 0.89 -18.96 -8.43
C LEU A 45 0.07 -17.70 -8.16
N HIS A 46 -0.92 -17.44 -9.01
CA HIS A 46 -1.89 -16.37 -8.79
C HIS A 46 -3.04 -16.90 -7.92
N SER A 47 -3.51 -16.09 -6.99
CA SER A 47 -4.74 -16.31 -6.25
C SER A 47 -5.60 -15.07 -6.40
N ILE A 48 -6.82 -15.24 -6.88
CA ILE A 48 -7.76 -14.15 -7.15
C ILE A 48 -8.97 -14.36 -6.25
N ASN A 49 -9.25 -13.36 -5.41
CA ASN A 49 -10.44 -13.31 -4.58
C ASN A 49 -11.57 -12.65 -5.38
N ASP A 50 -12.62 -13.40 -5.67
CA ASP A 50 -13.73 -12.92 -6.48
C ASP A 50 -14.53 -11.82 -5.80
N ASP A 51 -14.73 -11.89 -4.49
CA ASP A 51 -15.50 -10.90 -3.72
C ASP A 51 -14.82 -9.52 -3.76
N ARG A 52 -13.48 -9.50 -3.76
CA ARG A 52 -12.69 -8.26 -3.85
C ARG A 52 -12.40 -7.81 -5.27
N CYS A 53 -12.49 -8.70 -6.26
CA CYS A 53 -12.17 -8.35 -7.63
C CYS A 53 -13.29 -7.46 -8.22
N ILE A 54 -12.98 -6.19 -8.43
CA ILE A 54 -13.93 -5.21 -8.99
C ILE A 54 -13.94 -5.18 -10.53
N GLY A 55 -13.23 -6.09 -11.19
CA GLY A 55 -13.21 -6.19 -12.65
C GLY A 55 -12.58 -5.00 -13.38
N CYS A 56 -11.73 -4.21 -12.72
CA CYS A 56 -11.16 -2.96 -13.26
C CYS A 56 -10.09 -3.13 -14.37
N GLU A 57 -9.82 -4.35 -14.82
CA GLU A 57 -8.85 -4.72 -15.87
C GLU A 57 -7.37 -4.35 -15.61
N ALA A 58 -7.04 -3.60 -14.55
CA ALA A 58 -5.67 -3.17 -14.25
C ALA A 58 -4.62 -4.29 -14.29
N CYS A 59 -4.95 -5.50 -13.80
CA CYS A 59 -4.04 -6.64 -13.81
C CYS A 59 -3.84 -7.27 -15.21
N VAL A 60 -4.83 -7.13 -16.10
CA VAL A 60 -4.78 -7.55 -17.51
C VAL A 60 -3.87 -6.58 -18.26
N ASP A 61 -4.11 -5.27 -18.11
CA ASP A 61 -3.37 -4.23 -18.81
C ASP A 61 -1.87 -4.22 -18.50
N VAL A 62 -1.49 -4.52 -17.25
CA VAL A 62 -0.07 -4.56 -16.86
C VAL A 62 0.60 -5.91 -17.14
N CYS A 63 -0.10 -6.91 -17.70
CA CYS A 63 0.50 -8.22 -17.89
C CYS A 63 1.33 -8.27 -19.18
N PRO A 64 2.68 -8.31 -19.11
CA PRO A 64 3.53 -8.22 -20.30
C PRO A 64 3.43 -9.45 -21.21
N THR A 65 2.96 -10.58 -20.67
CA THR A 65 2.77 -11.84 -21.39
C THR A 65 1.31 -12.25 -21.49
N GLU A 66 0.39 -11.31 -21.25
CA GLU A 66 -1.05 -11.51 -21.40
C GLU A 66 -1.56 -12.75 -20.65
N VAL A 67 -1.09 -13.04 -19.43
CA VAL A 67 -1.48 -14.24 -18.66
C VAL A 67 -2.93 -14.17 -18.15
N LEU A 68 -3.42 -12.96 -17.93
CA LEU A 68 -4.69 -12.68 -17.27
C LEU A 68 -5.72 -12.18 -18.29
N ASP A 69 -6.95 -12.66 -18.16
CA ASP A 69 -8.11 -12.17 -18.91
C ASP A 69 -9.26 -11.84 -17.94
N LEU A 70 -10.30 -11.19 -18.46
CA LEU A 70 -11.55 -10.96 -17.77
C LEU A 70 -12.63 -11.94 -18.22
N VAL A 71 -13.15 -12.70 -17.28
CA VAL A 71 -14.27 -13.63 -17.47
C VAL A 71 -15.31 -13.29 -16.41
N ASP A 72 -16.56 -13.03 -16.84
CA ASP A 72 -17.67 -12.64 -15.95
C ASP A 72 -17.34 -11.45 -15.03
N HIS A 73 -16.65 -10.44 -15.57
CA HIS A 73 -16.17 -9.26 -14.83
C HIS A 73 -15.20 -9.57 -13.68
N LYS A 74 -14.58 -10.76 -13.66
CA LYS A 74 -13.54 -11.14 -12.71
C LYS A 74 -12.25 -11.49 -13.45
N ALA A 75 -11.12 -11.11 -12.85
CA ALA A 75 -9.81 -11.50 -13.38
C ALA A 75 -9.64 -13.03 -13.26
N ARG A 76 -9.09 -13.64 -14.31
CA ARG A 76 -8.78 -15.08 -14.36
C ARG A 76 -7.41 -15.28 -14.99
N VAL A 77 -6.73 -16.34 -14.57
CA VAL A 77 -5.49 -16.79 -15.22
C VAL A 77 -5.88 -17.62 -16.44
N ALA A 78 -5.73 -17.04 -17.63
CA ALA A 78 -6.05 -17.72 -18.88
C ALA A 78 -4.86 -18.52 -19.42
N ARG A 79 -3.63 -18.01 -19.23
CA ARG A 79 -2.40 -18.54 -19.86
C ARG A 79 -1.25 -18.63 -18.85
N PHE A 80 -1.40 -19.49 -17.83
CA PHE A 80 -0.41 -19.59 -16.75
C PHE A 80 1.01 -19.96 -17.23
N SER A 81 1.11 -20.78 -18.28
CA SER A 81 2.40 -21.20 -18.88
C SER A 81 3.26 -20.02 -19.33
N ASP A 82 2.63 -18.91 -19.66
CA ASP A 82 3.28 -17.74 -20.26
C ASP A 82 3.72 -16.75 -19.15
N CYS A 83 3.48 -17.09 -17.89
CA CYS A 83 3.81 -16.24 -16.76
C CYS A 83 5.31 -16.21 -16.47
N VAL A 84 5.89 -15.02 -16.62
CA VAL A 84 7.29 -14.72 -16.27
C VAL A 84 7.50 -14.38 -14.78
N GLN A 85 6.46 -14.54 -13.95
CA GLN A 85 6.51 -14.36 -12.49
C GLN A 85 6.97 -12.97 -12.02
N CYS A 86 6.67 -11.92 -12.79
CA CYS A 86 7.08 -10.53 -12.52
C CYS A 86 6.28 -9.82 -11.40
N GLU A 87 5.17 -10.40 -10.95
CA GLU A 87 4.25 -9.83 -9.93
C GLU A 87 3.57 -8.50 -10.31
N GLN A 88 3.68 -8.03 -11.56
CA GLN A 88 3.07 -6.75 -11.99
C GLN A 88 1.56 -6.74 -11.76
N CYS A 89 0.86 -7.82 -12.10
CA CYS A 89 -0.58 -7.98 -11.89
C CYS A 89 -1.00 -7.87 -10.41
N ALA A 90 -0.21 -8.43 -9.50
CA ALA A 90 -0.49 -8.38 -8.06
C ALA A 90 -0.27 -6.97 -7.50
N ASN A 91 0.77 -6.28 -7.98
CA ASN A 91 1.07 -4.91 -7.58
C ASN A 91 0.06 -3.89 -8.15
N ALA A 92 -0.46 -4.14 -9.36
CA ALA A 92 -1.43 -3.27 -10.00
C ALA A 92 -2.85 -3.44 -9.44
N CYS A 93 -3.14 -4.50 -8.68
CA CYS A 93 -4.48 -4.77 -8.18
C CYS A 93 -4.88 -3.76 -7.08
N PRO A 94 -5.78 -2.80 -7.36
CA PRO A 94 -6.07 -1.71 -6.42
C PRO A 94 -6.81 -2.18 -5.18
N THR A 95 -7.54 -3.29 -5.30
CA THR A 95 -8.27 -3.92 -4.19
C THR A 95 -7.51 -5.07 -3.58
N GLN A 96 -6.28 -5.38 -4.04
CA GLN A 96 -5.49 -6.54 -3.61
C GLN A 96 -6.26 -7.88 -3.69
N ALA A 97 -7.24 -7.95 -4.60
CA ALA A 97 -7.97 -9.16 -4.90
C ALA A 97 -7.07 -10.23 -5.53
N LEU A 98 -6.07 -9.81 -6.30
CA LEU A 98 -5.06 -10.67 -6.89
C LEU A 98 -3.77 -10.61 -6.07
N VAL A 99 -3.32 -11.77 -5.59
CA VAL A 99 -2.00 -11.95 -4.94
C VAL A 99 -1.22 -13.05 -5.64
N MET A 100 0.11 -12.95 -5.62
CA MET A 100 1.00 -14.03 -6.06
C MET A 100 1.69 -14.66 -4.85
N TYR A 101 1.77 -15.99 -4.84
CA TYR A 101 2.31 -16.76 -3.72
C TYR A 101 3.14 -17.94 -4.23
N ARG A 102 4.15 -18.40 -3.48
CA ARG A 102 4.96 -19.55 -3.92
C ARG A 102 4.15 -20.83 -3.86
N GLN A 103 4.28 -21.69 -4.86
CA GLN A 103 3.69 -23.03 -4.84
C GLN A 103 4.07 -23.76 -3.53
N GLY A 104 3.07 -24.35 -2.88
CA GLY A 104 3.22 -25.00 -1.57
C GLY A 104 3.20 -24.05 -0.36
N THR A 105 2.88 -22.77 -0.55
CA THR A 105 2.55 -21.82 0.53
C THR A 105 1.09 -21.41 0.44
N THR A 106 0.54 -20.87 1.52
CA THR A 106 -0.83 -20.32 1.52
C THR A 106 -0.80 -18.88 0.99
N PRO A 107 -1.71 -18.49 0.06
CA PRO A 107 -1.85 -17.11 -0.35
C PRO A 107 -2.12 -16.22 0.88
N ARG A 108 -1.26 -15.24 1.13
CA ARG A 108 -1.53 -14.20 2.12
C ARG A 108 -2.49 -13.18 1.52
N MET A 109 -3.75 -13.54 1.37
CA MET A 109 -4.79 -12.54 1.17
C MET A 109 -4.89 -11.70 2.44
N LEU A 110 -4.93 -10.37 2.28
CA LEU A 110 -5.37 -9.51 3.37
C LEU A 110 -6.82 -9.91 3.68
N THR A 111 -7.05 -10.61 4.79
CA THR A 111 -8.39 -10.89 5.27
C THR A 111 -8.94 -9.57 5.81
N VAL A 112 -9.68 -8.87 4.96
CA VAL A 112 -10.50 -7.74 5.42
C VAL A 112 -11.82 -8.36 5.86
N PRO A 113 -12.36 -7.98 7.04
CA PRO A 113 -13.69 -8.42 7.44
C PRO A 113 -14.71 -8.12 6.35
N GLU A 114 -15.74 -8.95 6.22
CA GLU A 114 -16.91 -8.54 5.44
C GLU A 114 -17.50 -7.28 6.06
N LEU A 115 -17.74 -6.28 5.20
CA LEU A 115 -18.30 -4.99 5.56
C LEU A 115 -19.62 -4.79 4.84
N ASP A 116 -20.61 -4.25 5.54
CA ASP A 116 -21.86 -3.82 4.92
C ASP A 116 -21.68 -2.49 4.15
N GLU A 117 -22.78 -1.99 3.57
CA GLU A 117 -22.80 -0.71 2.83
C GLU A 117 -22.49 0.53 3.69
N HIS A 118 -22.53 0.38 5.02
CA HIS A 118 -22.20 1.41 6.00
C HIS A 118 -20.81 1.19 6.61
N PHE A 119 -20.02 0.28 6.07
CA PHE A 119 -18.68 -0.07 6.54
C PHE A 119 -18.68 -0.68 7.95
N GLN A 120 -19.80 -1.22 8.39
CA GLN A 120 -19.93 -1.96 9.62
C GLN A 120 -19.42 -3.39 9.41
N THR A 121 -18.69 -3.90 10.39
CA THR A 121 -18.22 -5.29 10.42
C THR A 121 -19.36 -6.23 10.81
N GLY A 122 -19.09 -7.54 10.82
CA GLY A 122 -20.01 -8.53 11.41
C GLY A 122 -20.31 -8.34 12.91
N VAL A 123 -19.66 -7.38 13.59
CA VAL A 123 -19.96 -7.00 14.97
C VAL A 123 -20.78 -5.69 14.97
N PRO A 124 -22.05 -5.71 15.42
CA PRO A 124 -22.92 -4.53 15.43
C PRO A 124 -22.35 -3.37 16.27
N GLY A 125 -22.33 -2.17 15.69
CA GLY A 125 -21.74 -0.96 16.24
C GLY A 125 -20.22 -0.83 16.05
N GLN A 126 -19.57 -1.80 15.39
CA GLN A 126 -18.14 -1.73 15.04
C GLN A 126 -17.97 -1.48 13.54
N TYR A 127 -17.27 -0.41 13.19
CA TYR A 127 -17.04 0.03 11.81
C TYR A 127 -15.56 0.01 11.47
N LEU A 128 -15.23 -0.23 10.20
CA LEU A 128 -13.86 -0.24 9.69
C LEU A 128 -13.75 0.69 8.48
N ILE A 129 -12.88 1.70 8.56
CA ILE A 129 -12.76 2.73 7.52
C ILE A 129 -11.32 2.96 7.06
N GLY A 130 -11.19 3.65 5.93
CA GLY A 130 -9.91 4.06 5.37
C GLY A 130 -9.21 2.94 4.59
N GLU A 131 -7.88 2.92 4.66
CA GLU A 131 -7.04 2.02 3.86
C GLU A 131 -7.33 0.53 4.13
N VAL A 132 -7.59 0.17 5.39
CA VAL A 132 -7.91 -1.21 5.79
C VAL A 132 -9.23 -1.68 5.17
N ALA A 133 -10.16 -0.77 4.93
CA ALA A 133 -11.42 -1.01 4.23
C ALA A 133 -11.28 -0.92 2.69
N GLY A 134 -10.04 -0.93 2.16
CA GLY A 134 -9.78 -0.91 0.72
C GLY A 134 -9.88 0.47 0.06
N LYS A 135 -9.74 1.56 0.84
CA LYS A 135 -9.89 2.94 0.35
C LYS A 135 -8.63 3.78 0.66
N PRO A 136 -7.52 3.58 -0.09
CA PRO A 136 -6.19 4.11 0.26
C PRO A 136 -5.98 5.62 0.04
N LEU A 137 -7.00 6.37 -0.38
CA LEU A 137 -6.89 7.81 -0.63
C LEU A 137 -7.32 8.63 0.59
N VAL A 138 -6.53 9.66 0.94
CA VAL A 138 -6.79 10.60 2.04
C VAL A 138 -8.21 11.18 1.96
N LYS A 139 -8.61 11.66 0.78
CA LYS A 139 -9.95 12.21 0.53
C LYS A 139 -11.06 11.18 0.75
N ASN A 140 -10.86 9.94 0.29
CA ASN A 140 -11.84 8.88 0.48
C ASN A 140 -11.94 8.50 1.96
N ALA A 141 -10.81 8.37 2.65
CA ALA A 141 -10.78 8.08 4.08
C ALA A 141 -11.54 9.15 4.88
N ALA A 142 -11.32 10.44 4.58
CA ALA A 142 -12.04 11.53 5.21
C ALA A 142 -13.55 11.47 4.93
N ASN A 143 -13.96 11.30 3.67
CA ASN A 143 -15.38 11.16 3.32
C ASN A 143 -16.06 9.97 4.03
N LEU A 144 -15.37 8.84 4.18
CA LEU A 144 -15.87 7.68 4.92
C LEU A 144 -16.03 7.99 6.41
N GLY A 145 -15.06 8.68 7.00
CA GLY A 145 -15.13 9.12 8.39
C GLY A 145 -16.40 9.92 8.66
N ARG A 146 -16.75 10.87 7.77
CA ARG A 146 -18.04 11.57 7.85
C ARG A 146 -19.21 10.61 7.68
N ALA A 147 -19.25 9.83 6.60
CA ALA A 147 -20.39 8.99 6.25
C ALA A 147 -20.77 7.98 7.36
N VAL A 148 -19.77 7.36 7.99
CA VAL A 148 -20.00 6.42 9.10
C VAL A 148 -20.60 7.11 10.31
N ILE A 149 -20.09 8.28 10.70
CA ILE A 149 -20.67 9.02 11.83
C ILE A 149 -22.08 9.51 11.53
N GLU A 150 -22.37 9.92 10.29
CA GLU A 150 -23.73 10.28 9.87
C GLU A 150 -24.70 9.10 10.01
N HIS A 151 -24.23 7.88 9.72
CA HIS A 151 -25.00 6.66 9.93
C HIS A 151 -25.18 6.35 11.44
N ILE A 152 -24.10 6.35 12.23
CA ILE A 152 -24.16 6.15 13.67
C ILE A 152 -25.10 7.15 14.34
N ALA A 153 -25.05 8.43 13.97
CA ALA A 153 -25.94 9.46 14.51
C ALA A 153 -27.43 9.13 14.31
N ARG A 154 -27.78 8.48 13.19
CA ARG A 154 -29.15 8.01 12.94
C ARG A 154 -29.51 6.79 13.78
N GLU A 155 -28.59 5.85 13.96
CA GLU A 155 -28.83 4.66 14.79
C GLU A 155 -28.96 5.00 16.28
N LEU A 156 -28.20 5.98 16.76
CA LEU A 156 -28.27 6.43 18.16
C LEU A 156 -29.44 7.39 18.42
N ALA A 157 -30.12 7.88 17.38
CA ALA A 157 -31.23 8.81 17.53
C ALA A 157 -32.42 8.14 18.24
N GLY A 158 -32.84 8.71 19.36
CA GLY A 158 -33.93 8.17 20.18
C GLY A 158 -33.56 6.96 21.04
N VAL A 159 -32.32 6.47 20.96
CA VAL A 159 -31.81 5.41 21.82
C VAL A 159 -31.21 6.03 23.09
N PRO A 160 -31.66 5.65 24.30
CA PRO A 160 -31.13 6.18 25.55
C PRO A 160 -29.61 6.04 25.65
N ALA A 161 -28.95 7.05 26.22
CA ALA A 161 -27.52 7.00 26.48
C ALA A 161 -27.19 5.85 27.45
N ALA A 162 -26.14 5.08 27.13
CA ALA A 162 -25.65 4.06 28.03
C ALA A 162 -24.83 4.70 29.16
N ALA A 163 -25.11 4.30 30.41
CA ALA A 163 -24.46 4.89 31.58
C ALA A 163 -22.93 4.71 31.53
N GLY A 164 -22.20 5.81 31.67
CA GLY A 164 -20.72 5.81 31.69
C GLY A 164 -20.07 5.44 30.35
N ALA A 165 -20.80 5.46 29.24
CA ALA A 165 -20.26 5.19 27.91
C ALA A 165 -20.33 6.45 27.03
N ILE A 166 -19.28 6.67 26.24
CA ILE A 166 -19.32 7.65 25.14
C ILE A 166 -20.09 7.10 23.95
N ASP A 167 -20.53 7.96 23.05
CA ASP A 167 -21.23 7.52 21.84
C ASP A 167 -20.28 6.80 20.89
N VAL A 168 -19.10 7.38 20.62
CA VAL A 168 -18.17 6.83 19.62
C VAL A 168 -16.72 6.84 20.09
N ALA A 169 -16.09 5.67 20.18
CA ALA A 169 -14.63 5.56 20.27
C ALA A 169 -14.03 5.42 18.87
N ILE A 170 -13.03 6.26 18.55
CA ILE A 170 -12.37 6.30 17.25
C ILE A 170 -10.93 5.83 17.45
N VAL A 171 -10.53 4.77 16.74
CA VAL A 171 -9.19 4.18 16.84
C VAL A 171 -8.35 4.63 15.65
N GLY A 172 -7.42 5.55 15.88
CA GLY A 172 -6.52 6.14 14.90
C GLY A 172 -6.90 7.58 14.54
N SER A 173 -5.90 8.46 14.49
CA SER A 173 -6.03 9.88 14.15
C SER A 173 -5.64 10.19 12.70
N GLY A 174 -5.75 9.21 11.80
CA GLY A 174 -5.60 9.45 10.37
C GLY A 174 -6.75 10.32 9.80
N PRO A 175 -6.72 10.64 8.50
CA PRO A 175 -7.74 11.49 7.87
C PRO A 175 -9.19 11.02 8.11
N GLY A 176 -9.41 9.70 8.08
CA GLY A 176 -10.73 9.13 8.38
C GLY A 176 -11.15 9.29 9.84
N GLY A 177 -10.23 9.07 10.77
CA GLY A 177 -10.50 9.22 12.20
C GLY A 177 -10.72 10.67 12.61
N LEU A 178 -9.91 11.61 12.11
CA LEU A 178 -10.10 13.04 12.34
C LEU A 178 -11.41 13.55 11.73
N SER A 179 -11.74 13.12 10.50
CA SER A 179 -13.04 13.45 9.92
C SER A 179 -14.21 12.89 10.72
N ALA A 180 -14.10 11.67 11.22
CA ALA A 180 -15.11 11.08 12.09
C ALA A 180 -15.27 11.94 13.36
N ALA A 181 -14.17 12.30 14.02
CA ALA A 181 -14.21 13.11 15.24
C ALA A 181 -14.86 14.48 15.01
N LEU A 182 -14.49 15.20 13.94
CA LEU A 182 -15.13 16.47 13.56
C LEU A 182 -16.63 16.31 13.30
N THR A 183 -17.03 15.19 12.70
CA THR A 183 -18.45 14.90 12.44
C THR A 183 -19.21 14.57 13.73
N CYS A 184 -18.56 13.91 14.69
CA CYS A 184 -19.14 13.69 16.03
C CYS A 184 -19.46 15.02 16.71
N VAL A 185 -18.53 15.99 16.67
CA VAL A 185 -18.75 17.34 17.21
C VAL A 185 -19.95 18.00 16.53
N GLN A 186 -20.00 17.97 15.20
CA GLN A 186 -21.11 18.56 14.45
C GLN A 186 -22.47 17.93 14.79
N ARG A 187 -22.47 16.62 15.09
CA ARG A 187 -23.66 15.86 15.49
C ARG A 187 -23.92 15.87 17.00
N LYS A 188 -23.11 16.58 17.78
CA LYS A 188 -23.16 16.63 19.25
C LYS A 188 -23.07 15.25 19.91
N LEU A 189 -22.34 14.34 19.28
CA LEU A 189 -22.03 13.02 19.83
C LEU A 189 -20.76 13.10 20.68
N SER A 190 -20.79 12.45 21.84
CA SER A 190 -19.60 12.30 22.66
C SER A 190 -18.63 11.32 22.00
N CYS A 191 -17.39 11.74 21.77
CA CYS A 191 -16.39 10.88 21.14
C CYS A 191 -15.02 10.99 21.79
N LEU A 192 -14.17 10.00 21.54
CA LEU A 192 -12.77 9.97 21.95
C LEU A 192 -11.93 9.39 20.81
N VAL A 193 -10.86 10.08 20.43
CA VAL A 193 -9.89 9.57 19.46
C VAL A 193 -8.69 9.00 20.21
N LEU A 194 -8.34 7.75 19.91
CA LEU A 194 -7.20 7.03 20.49
C LEU A 194 -6.13 6.86 19.41
N GLU A 195 -4.95 7.42 19.63
CA GLU A 195 -3.83 7.37 18.69
C GLU A 195 -2.59 6.79 19.38
N LYS A 196 -1.99 5.78 18.74
CA LYS A 196 -0.82 5.08 19.29
C LYS A 196 0.45 5.95 19.25
N GLU A 197 0.56 6.85 18.27
CA GLU A 197 1.72 7.72 18.11
C GLU A 197 1.58 9.00 18.95
N HIS A 198 2.70 9.67 19.23
CA HIS A 198 2.70 10.96 19.91
C HIS A 198 2.36 12.15 19.00
N VAL A 199 2.06 11.87 17.72
CA VAL A 199 1.67 12.86 16.72
C VAL A 199 0.38 12.41 16.06
N MET A 200 -0.54 13.36 15.85
CA MET A 200 -1.76 13.09 15.11
C MET A 200 -1.48 12.88 13.62
N ALA A 201 -2.41 12.22 12.91
CA ALA A 201 -2.32 11.97 11.48
C ALA A 201 -0.96 11.41 11.05
N SER A 202 -0.39 10.51 11.88
CA SER A 202 0.97 9.98 11.75
C SER A 202 1.31 9.46 10.35
N THR A 203 0.34 8.85 9.67
CA THR A 203 0.44 8.43 8.26
C THR A 203 0.90 9.57 7.34
N VAL A 204 0.32 10.77 7.48
CA VAL A 204 0.62 11.95 6.66
C VAL A 204 1.79 12.74 7.22
N ALA A 205 1.90 12.84 8.55
CA ALA A 205 3.00 13.55 9.20
C ALA A 205 4.38 12.93 8.87
N ARG A 206 4.44 11.59 8.76
CA ARG A 206 5.63 10.80 8.41
C ARG A 206 5.83 10.59 6.91
N TYR A 207 5.22 11.40 6.07
CA TYR A 207 5.62 11.47 4.65
C TYR A 207 6.94 12.23 4.52
N PRO A 208 7.70 12.08 3.42
CA PRO A 208 8.89 12.88 3.19
C PRO A 208 8.60 14.38 3.30
N LYS A 209 9.51 15.12 3.92
CA LYS A 209 9.48 16.58 4.01
C LYS A 209 9.30 17.24 2.64
N GLY A 210 8.41 18.22 2.55
CA GLY A 210 8.09 18.90 1.29
C GLY A 210 7.24 18.08 0.32
N LYS A 211 6.80 16.87 0.68
CA LYS A 211 5.93 16.06 -0.20
C LYS A 211 4.68 16.85 -0.56
N HIS A 212 4.42 16.96 -1.85
CA HIS A 212 3.18 17.50 -2.38
C HIS A 212 2.06 16.46 -2.37
N PHE A 213 0.90 16.89 -1.90
CA PHE A 213 -0.38 16.21 -2.00
C PHE A 213 -1.14 16.76 -3.18
N MET A 214 -1.58 15.84 -4.03
CA MET A 214 -2.60 16.10 -5.03
C MET A 214 -3.92 15.54 -4.48
N ALA A 215 -4.76 16.41 -3.93
CA ALA A 215 -6.11 16.11 -3.47
C ALA A 215 -7.08 15.90 -4.66
N GLU A 216 -6.74 16.44 -5.83
CA GLU A 216 -7.41 16.20 -7.11
C GLU A 216 -6.45 15.47 -8.07
N PRO A 217 -6.86 14.34 -8.68
CA PRO A 217 -8.08 14.25 -9.46
C PRO A 217 -8.94 13.02 -9.08
N CYS A 218 -10.24 13.20 -8.94
CA CYS A 218 -11.29 12.16 -8.90
C CYS A 218 -12.63 12.91 -8.84
N SER A 219 -13.65 12.44 -9.56
CA SER A 219 -15.02 12.99 -9.55
C SER A 219 -15.67 13.07 -8.15
N ALA A 220 -15.04 12.49 -7.12
CA ALA A 220 -15.47 12.58 -5.74
C ALA A 220 -15.06 13.91 -5.11
N ARG A 221 -16.07 14.75 -4.85
CA ARG A 221 -15.96 15.95 -4.01
C ARG A 221 -15.55 15.55 -2.58
N ASN A 222 -14.69 16.34 -1.94
CA ASN A 222 -14.50 16.23 -0.50
C ASN A 222 -15.76 16.78 0.20
N VAL A 223 -16.47 15.90 0.90
CA VAL A 223 -17.65 16.25 1.68
C VAL A 223 -17.37 16.18 3.17
N SER A 224 -16.16 15.80 3.61
CA SER A 224 -15.81 15.82 5.02
C SER A 224 -15.63 17.24 5.57
N TYR A 225 -15.68 17.39 6.89
CA TYR A 225 -15.28 18.62 7.58
C TYR A 225 -13.77 18.77 7.71
N LEU A 226 -13.00 17.73 7.36
CA LEU A 226 -11.55 17.79 7.33
C LEU A 226 -11.09 18.36 5.96
N PRO A 227 -10.38 19.49 5.93
CA PRO A 227 -9.95 20.08 4.67
C PRO A 227 -8.90 19.18 4.00
N VAL A 228 -9.12 18.83 2.74
CA VAL A 228 -8.17 18.06 1.91
C VAL A 228 -8.05 18.82 0.61
N PHE A 229 -6.87 19.37 0.35
CA PHE A 229 -6.58 20.28 -0.76
C PHE A 229 -5.17 20.04 -1.28
N ASP A 230 -4.88 20.56 -2.47
CA ASP A 230 -3.55 20.49 -3.08
C ASP A 230 -2.57 21.38 -2.31
N GLY A 231 -1.43 20.83 -1.91
CA GLY A 231 -0.45 21.54 -1.09
C GLY A 231 0.65 20.63 -0.58
N THR A 232 1.56 21.15 0.24
CA THR A 232 2.59 20.31 0.88
C THR A 232 2.01 19.58 2.09
N LYS A 233 2.68 18.49 2.52
CA LYS A 233 2.29 17.79 3.75
C LYS A 233 2.19 18.73 4.94
N GLU A 234 3.09 19.71 5.04
CA GLU A 234 3.16 20.65 6.14
C GLU A 234 1.96 21.57 6.16
N GLN A 235 1.50 22.03 4.99
CA GLN A 235 0.30 22.85 4.87
C GLN A 235 -0.95 22.07 5.30
N LEU A 236 -1.09 20.81 4.86
CA LEU A 236 -2.21 19.96 5.27
C LEU A 236 -2.20 19.70 6.78
N VAL A 237 -1.06 19.27 7.32
CA VAL A 237 -0.92 18.99 8.76
C VAL A 237 -1.18 20.24 9.57
N ALA A 238 -0.62 21.41 9.20
CA ALA A 238 -0.85 22.67 9.90
C ALA A 238 -2.34 23.06 9.89
N ALA A 239 -3.02 22.94 8.76
CA ALA A 239 -4.45 23.22 8.66
C ALA A 239 -5.27 22.29 9.56
N TRP A 240 -4.93 21.00 9.61
CA TRP A 240 -5.58 20.05 10.52
C TRP A 240 -5.30 20.40 11.99
N THR A 241 -4.06 20.73 12.35
CA THR A 241 -3.69 21.09 13.73
C THR A 241 -4.49 22.29 14.21
N GLN A 242 -4.57 23.33 13.39
CA GLN A 242 -5.30 24.56 13.71
C GLN A 242 -6.80 24.29 13.89
N LEU A 243 -7.40 23.51 12.99
CA LEU A 243 -8.81 23.15 13.07
C LEU A 243 -9.12 22.32 14.34
N ILE A 244 -8.30 21.32 14.62
CA ILE A 244 -8.47 20.40 15.76
C ILE A 244 -8.29 21.15 17.08
N ALA A 245 -7.30 22.05 17.16
CA ALA A 245 -7.08 22.90 18.34
C ALA A 245 -8.25 23.86 18.58
N GLY A 246 -8.79 24.48 17.52
CA GLY A 246 -9.92 25.40 17.64
C GLY A 246 -11.24 24.75 18.06
N VAL A 247 -11.38 23.43 17.85
CA VAL A 247 -12.57 22.64 18.22
C VAL A 247 -12.36 21.85 19.52
N GLU A 248 -11.16 21.89 20.09
CA GLU A 248 -10.78 21.14 21.32
C GLU A 248 -11.14 19.65 21.25
N LEU A 249 -10.83 19.01 20.11
CA LEU A 249 -11.15 17.60 19.92
C LEU A 249 -10.45 16.70 20.96
N PRO A 250 -11.17 15.76 21.59
CA PRO A 250 -10.61 14.87 22.60
C PRO A 250 -9.77 13.77 21.94
N ILE A 251 -8.47 14.03 21.76
CA ILE A 251 -7.50 13.09 21.21
C ILE A 251 -6.52 12.66 22.30
N LYS A 252 -6.35 11.35 22.50
CA LYS A 252 -5.33 10.76 23.36
C LYS A 252 -4.19 10.23 22.49
N LEU A 253 -3.08 10.95 22.48
CA LEU A 253 -1.85 10.58 21.79
C LEU A 253 -0.99 9.65 22.66
N GLY A 254 -0.20 8.78 22.03
CA GLY A 254 0.65 7.80 22.74
C GLY A 254 -0.13 6.66 23.42
N GLU A 255 -1.40 6.47 23.06
CA GLU A 255 -2.30 5.51 23.69
C GLU A 255 -2.78 4.47 22.67
N ALA A 256 -2.14 3.31 22.67
CA ALA A 256 -2.43 2.25 21.71
C ALA A 256 -3.61 1.39 22.17
N VAL A 257 -4.58 1.18 21.29
CA VAL A 257 -5.69 0.24 21.55
C VAL A 257 -5.19 -1.19 21.41
N GLU A 258 -5.38 -1.99 22.46
CA GLU A 258 -5.01 -3.41 22.50
C GLU A 258 -6.18 -4.30 22.10
N THR A 259 -7.36 -4.03 22.64
CA THR A 259 -8.55 -4.88 22.43
C THR A 259 -9.83 -4.06 22.38
N VAL A 260 -10.76 -4.51 21.55
CA VAL A 260 -12.13 -4.00 21.48
C VAL A 260 -13.06 -5.19 21.66
N LYS A 261 -13.89 -5.18 22.70
CA LYS A 261 -14.85 -6.26 22.98
C LYS A 261 -16.23 -5.68 23.20
N ARG A 262 -17.24 -6.26 22.56
CA ARG A 262 -18.64 -5.92 22.78
C ARG A 262 -19.18 -6.70 23.96
N GLY A 263 -19.74 -6.02 24.96
CA GLY A 263 -20.40 -6.64 26.10
C GLY A 263 -21.82 -7.10 25.75
N ASP A 264 -22.41 -7.89 26.66
CA ASP A 264 -23.79 -8.38 26.53
C ASP A 264 -24.83 -7.24 26.60
N ASP A 265 -24.47 -6.14 27.26
CA ASP A 265 -25.24 -4.88 27.30
C ASP A 265 -25.18 -4.08 25.99
N GLY A 266 -24.47 -4.59 24.98
CA GLY A 266 -24.31 -3.97 23.67
C GLY A 266 -23.30 -2.83 23.61
N VAL A 267 -22.58 -2.55 24.71
CA VAL A 267 -21.57 -1.50 24.80
C VAL A 267 -20.18 -2.11 24.61
N PHE A 268 -19.30 -1.41 23.93
CA PHE A 268 -17.90 -1.82 23.76
C PHE A 268 -17.05 -1.43 24.95
N THR A 269 -16.19 -2.34 25.37
CA THR A 269 -15.00 -2.04 26.19
C THR A 269 -13.79 -1.95 25.25
N VAL A 270 -13.21 -0.76 25.17
CA VAL A 270 -11.99 -0.46 24.42
C VAL A 270 -10.84 -0.37 25.42
N LYS A 271 -9.99 -1.40 25.44
CA LYS A 271 -8.81 -1.44 26.30
C LYS A 271 -7.60 -0.91 25.56
N THR A 272 -6.86 -0.02 26.18
CA THR A 272 -5.61 0.56 25.67
C THR A 272 -4.44 0.18 26.56
N THR A 273 -3.25 0.63 26.18
CA THR A 273 -2.02 0.54 26.99
C THR A 273 -2.08 1.38 28.28
N VAL A 274 -3.05 2.29 28.41
CA VAL A 274 -3.14 3.25 29.54
C VAL A 274 -4.41 3.06 30.36
N ALA A 275 -5.55 2.84 29.69
CA ALA A 275 -6.86 2.87 30.32
C ALA A 275 -7.86 1.92 29.63
N SER A 276 -9.10 1.93 30.11
CA SER A 276 -10.23 1.27 29.46
C SER A 276 -11.39 2.24 29.33
N TYR A 277 -12.01 2.26 28.15
CA TYR A 277 -13.14 3.15 27.84
C TYR A 277 -14.36 2.32 27.45
N ARG A 278 -15.53 2.87 27.77
CA ARG A 278 -16.81 2.30 27.33
C ARG A 278 -17.38 3.16 26.21
N ALA A 279 -17.78 2.54 25.10
CA ALA A 279 -18.33 3.24 23.94
C ALA A 279 -19.51 2.48 23.32
N ARG A 280 -20.54 3.19 22.87
CA ARG A 280 -21.71 2.58 22.20
C ARG A 280 -21.35 2.06 20.81
N SER A 281 -20.51 2.80 20.10
CA SER A 281 -19.98 2.43 18.78
C SER A 281 -18.45 2.60 18.74
N VAL A 282 -17.78 1.83 17.89
CA VAL A 282 -16.33 1.89 17.68
C VAL A 282 -16.03 2.03 16.19
N VAL A 283 -15.22 3.03 15.83
CA VAL A 283 -14.74 3.24 14.46
C VAL A 283 -13.25 2.93 14.40
N LEU A 284 -12.89 1.88 13.65
CA LEU A 284 -11.51 1.45 13.41
C LEU A 284 -10.95 2.20 12.19
N ALA A 285 -10.05 3.15 12.42
CA ALA A 285 -9.44 4.03 11.42
C ALA A 285 -7.91 3.93 11.42
N THR A 286 -7.37 2.72 11.63
CA THR A 286 -5.95 2.47 11.93
C THR A 286 -4.99 2.56 10.74
N GLY A 287 -5.48 2.46 9.50
CA GLY A 287 -4.66 2.43 8.28
C GLY A 287 -3.75 1.19 8.19
N LEU A 288 -2.94 1.08 7.12
CA LEU A 288 -2.00 -0.05 6.95
C LEU A 288 -0.53 0.32 7.20
N ARG A 289 -0.17 1.61 7.18
CA ARG A 289 1.23 2.09 7.30
C ARG A 289 1.96 1.66 8.57
N GLY A 290 1.24 1.44 9.68
CA GLY A 290 1.85 1.06 10.95
C GLY A 290 2.48 -0.35 10.97
N LYS A 291 2.37 -1.14 9.89
CA LYS A 291 2.93 -2.49 9.75
C LYS A 291 3.63 -2.65 8.38
N PRO A 292 4.89 -2.22 8.24
CA PRO A 292 5.59 -2.32 6.97
C PRO A 292 5.78 -3.79 6.53
N ARG A 293 5.72 -4.04 5.22
CA ARG A 293 6.06 -5.34 4.65
C ARG A 293 7.58 -5.46 4.54
N LEU A 294 8.21 -6.04 5.57
CA LEU A 294 9.65 -6.27 5.58
C LEU A 294 10.06 -7.30 4.51
N LEU A 295 11.27 -7.13 3.98
CA LEU A 295 11.86 -8.07 3.03
C LEU A 295 12.35 -9.32 3.77
N ALA A 296 12.03 -10.50 3.24
CA ALA A 296 12.50 -11.77 3.77
C ALA A 296 13.89 -12.12 3.20
N VAL A 297 14.88 -11.26 3.45
CA VAL A 297 16.27 -11.43 2.98
C VAL A 297 17.28 -11.23 4.11
N PRO A 298 18.48 -11.83 4.03
CA PRO A 298 19.54 -11.55 5.00
C PRO A 298 19.87 -10.06 5.05
N GLY A 299 20.00 -9.49 6.25
CA GLY A 299 20.30 -8.08 6.45
C GLY A 299 19.10 -7.13 6.41
N ALA A 300 17.87 -7.63 6.24
CA ALA A 300 16.67 -6.78 6.26
C ALA A 300 16.39 -6.08 7.61
N ASN A 301 17.06 -6.51 8.69
CA ASN A 301 16.93 -5.96 10.05
C ASN A 301 18.16 -5.11 10.47
N LEU A 302 19.03 -4.74 9.53
CA LEU A 302 20.15 -3.85 9.86
C LEU A 302 19.62 -2.46 10.23
N GLU A 303 20.31 -1.76 11.13
CA GLU A 303 19.92 -0.43 11.62
C GLU A 303 19.74 0.61 10.51
N LYS A 304 20.56 0.53 9.45
CA LYS A 304 20.46 1.38 8.26
C LYS A 304 19.26 1.09 7.34
N VAL A 305 18.50 0.03 7.60
CA VAL A 305 17.34 -0.36 6.78
C VAL A 305 16.10 0.24 7.41
N GLN A 306 15.56 1.24 6.73
CA GLN A 306 14.39 1.98 7.16
C GLN A 306 13.26 1.89 6.13
N SER A 307 12.02 1.85 6.62
CA SER A 307 10.80 1.76 5.80
C SER A 307 10.07 3.10 5.64
N LEU A 308 10.54 4.12 6.37
CA LEU A 308 10.04 5.48 6.36
C LEU A 308 11.18 6.41 5.98
N LEU A 309 10.83 7.51 5.32
CA LEU A 309 11.73 8.58 4.92
C LEU A 309 11.07 9.88 5.35
N ASP A 310 11.40 10.35 6.55
CA ASP A 310 10.73 11.51 7.18
C ASP A 310 11.37 12.83 6.69
N ASP A 311 12.70 12.96 6.80
CA ASP A 311 13.47 14.08 6.24
C ASP A 311 14.55 13.55 5.25
N PRO A 312 14.36 13.73 3.93
CA PRO A 312 15.36 13.34 2.94
C PRO A 312 16.73 14.00 3.15
N ALA A 313 16.76 15.22 3.70
CA ALA A 313 17.99 16.01 3.84
C ALA A 313 19.02 15.36 4.77
N GLU A 314 18.60 14.44 5.65
CA GLU A 314 19.50 13.64 6.49
C GLU A 314 20.45 12.74 5.66
N PHE A 315 20.13 12.51 4.37
CA PHE A 315 20.89 11.66 3.46
C PHE A 315 21.63 12.47 2.38
N ALA A 316 21.74 13.79 2.53
CA ALA A 316 22.44 14.63 1.56
C ALA A 316 23.90 14.18 1.37
N GLY A 317 24.32 13.92 0.13
CA GLY A 317 25.66 13.42 -0.21
C GLY A 317 25.88 11.92 0.00
N GLU A 318 24.91 11.20 0.57
CA GLU A 318 25.01 9.76 0.83
C GLU A 318 24.60 8.89 -0.37
N ASP A 319 25.08 7.64 -0.38
CA ASP A 319 24.60 6.59 -1.29
C ASP A 319 23.39 5.87 -0.68
N VAL A 320 22.22 6.00 -1.31
CA VAL A 320 20.96 5.43 -0.79
C VAL A 320 20.36 4.43 -1.77
N LEU A 321 20.13 3.20 -1.33
CA LEU A 321 19.40 2.18 -2.09
C LEU A 321 17.92 2.19 -1.71
N VAL A 322 17.06 2.57 -2.66
CA VAL A 322 15.60 2.48 -2.53
C VAL A 322 15.11 1.17 -3.14
N VAL A 323 14.47 0.32 -2.33
CA VAL A 323 13.98 -0.99 -2.79
C VAL A 323 12.48 -0.95 -3.06
N GLY A 324 12.09 -1.16 -4.32
CA GLY A 324 10.70 -1.10 -4.79
C GLY A 324 10.49 -0.11 -5.94
N GLY A 325 9.35 -0.21 -6.63
CA GLY A 325 9.01 0.65 -7.78
C GLY A 325 7.59 1.20 -7.75
N GLY A 326 6.93 1.15 -6.59
CA GLY A 326 5.64 1.82 -6.40
C GLY A 326 5.80 3.32 -6.16
N ALA A 327 4.69 4.06 -6.15
CA ALA A 327 4.68 5.53 -6.01
C ALA A 327 5.54 6.03 -4.84
N SER A 328 5.45 5.42 -3.65
CA SER A 328 6.26 5.83 -2.50
C SER A 328 7.77 5.63 -2.69
N ALA A 329 8.19 4.61 -3.45
CA ALA A 329 9.60 4.38 -3.73
C ALA A 329 10.13 5.40 -4.74
N VAL A 330 9.36 5.68 -5.79
CA VAL A 330 9.72 6.66 -6.82
C VAL A 330 9.76 8.08 -6.25
N GLU A 331 8.71 8.49 -5.54
CA GLU A 331 8.67 9.80 -4.87
C GLU A 331 9.79 9.95 -3.83
N GLY A 332 10.08 8.89 -3.06
CA GLY A 332 11.17 8.91 -2.09
C GLY A 332 12.55 9.05 -2.75
N ALA A 333 12.79 8.34 -3.86
CA ALA A 333 14.02 8.46 -4.62
C ALA A 333 14.20 9.86 -5.24
N MET A 334 13.11 10.46 -5.74
CA MET A 334 13.13 11.85 -6.24
C MET A 334 13.47 12.82 -5.12
N ALA A 335 12.82 12.72 -3.96
CA ALA A 335 13.08 13.59 -2.81
C ALA A 335 14.52 13.47 -2.29
N LEU A 336 15.11 12.25 -2.31
CA LEU A 336 16.52 12.02 -1.99
C LEU A 336 17.46 12.67 -3.02
N ALA A 337 17.14 12.57 -4.31
CA ALA A 337 17.94 13.18 -5.37
C ALA A 337 17.92 14.72 -5.29
N GLU A 338 16.77 15.32 -4.97
CA GLU A 338 16.60 16.78 -4.82
C GLU A 338 17.48 17.38 -3.73
N VAL A 339 17.75 16.63 -2.65
CA VAL A 339 18.64 17.05 -1.56
C VAL A 339 20.11 16.66 -1.78
N GLY A 340 20.45 16.11 -2.95
CA GLY A 340 21.82 15.76 -3.33
C GLY A 340 22.30 14.38 -2.88
N ALA A 341 21.40 13.47 -2.47
CA ALA A 341 21.75 12.08 -2.25
C ALA A 341 21.88 11.32 -3.58
N ARG A 342 22.76 10.32 -3.64
CA ARG A 342 22.86 9.38 -4.77
C ARG A 342 21.88 8.23 -4.59
N ALA A 343 20.65 8.44 -5.03
CA ALA A 343 19.59 7.45 -4.94
C ALA A 343 19.69 6.39 -6.06
N THR A 344 19.80 5.12 -5.68
CA THR A 344 19.71 3.96 -6.60
C THR A 344 18.39 3.23 -6.36
N LEU A 345 17.59 3.04 -7.41
CA LEU A 345 16.34 2.27 -7.34
C LEU A 345 16.61 0.80 -7.70
N SER A 346 16.28 -0.11 -6.78
CA SER A 346 16.27 -1.56 -7.02
C SER A 346 14.83 -2.03 -7.16
N TYR A 347 14.40 -2.23 -8.41
CA TYR A 347 13.05 -2.66 -8.75
C TYR A 347 13.09 -3.85 -9.74
N ARG A 348 12.06 -4.70 -9.69
CA ARG A 348 11.98 -5.96 -10.47
C ARG A 348 11.27 -5.79 -11.83
N GLY A 349 10.66 -4.63 -12.11
CA GLY A 349 9.90 -4.39 -13.34
C GLY A 349 10.65 -3.49 -14.31
N ASP A 350 10.22 -3.53 -15.58
CA ASP A 350 10.88 -2.84 -16.70
C ASP A 350 10.53 -1.34 -16.79
N GLY A 351 9.61 -0.86 -15.97
CA GLY A 351 9.20 0.55 -15.92
C GLY A 351 8.41 0.89 -14.66
N PHE A 352 8.34 2.17 -14.32
CA PHE A 352 7.55 2.64 -13.19
C PHE A 352 6.08 2.80 -13.59
N THR A 353 5.16 2.35 -12.73
CA THR A 353 3.75 2.66 -12.88
C THR A 353 3.49 4.07 -12.36
N SER A 354 2.93 4.93 -13.21
CA SER A 354 2.43 6.22 -12.75
C SER A 354 1.31 5.98 -11.74
N PRO A 355 1.25 6.69 -10.59
CA PRO A 355 0.01 6.73 -9.82
C PRO A 355 -1.07 7.17 -10.80
N THR A 356 -2.19 6.44 -10.84
CA THR A 356 -3.27 6.72 -11.79
C THR A 356 -3.76 8.16 -11.60
N SER A 357 -3.16 9.12 -12.31
CA SER A 357 -3.84 10.36 -12.63
C SER A 357 -5.09 9.93 -13.36
N CYS A 358 -6.26 10.34 -12.91
CA CYS A 358 -7.53 9.98 -13.51
C CYS A 358 -7.42 9.97 -15.03
N ALA A 359 -7.29 8.77 -15.61
CA ALA A 359 -7.58 8.59 -17.00
C ALA A 359 -9.07 8.93 -17.10
N SER A 360 -9.42 9.90 -17.94
CA SER A 360 -10.75 9.97 -18.52
C SER A 360 -11.16 8.54 -18.91
N PRO A 361 -12.43 8.12 -18.74
CA PRO A 361 -12.85 6.84 -19.29
C PRO A 361 -12.37 6.78 -20.74
N PRO A 362 -11.72 5.68 -21.18
CA PRO A 362 -11.11 5.65 -22.50
C PRO A 362 -12.19 6.04 -23.50
N THR A 363 -12.07 7.25 -24.06
CA THR A 363 -12.90 7.66 -25.18
C THR A 363 -12.57 6.65 -26.26
N ARG A 364 -13.49 5.73 -26.52
CA ARG A 364 -13.40 4.77 -27.61
C ARG A 364 -13.22 5.56 -28.91
N SER A 365 -11.97 5.76 -29.30
CA SER A 365 -11.58 5.92 -30.68
C SER A 365 -10.68 4.75 -31.06
N ARG A 366 -11.21 3.52 -30.89
CA ARG A 366 -10.76 2.43 -31.75
C ARG A 366 -11.37 2.72 -33.11
N SER A 367 -10.60 3.35 -33.98
CA SER A 367 -10.80 3.25 -35.42
C SER A 367 -10.80 1.76 -35.76
N ARG A 368 -11.99 1.18 -35.91
CA ARG A 368 -12.13 -0.12 -36.56
C ARG A 368 -11.72 0.09 -38.00
N SER A 369 -10.53 -0.37 -38.36
CA SER A 369 -10.24 -0.72 -39.75
C SER A 369 -11.28 -1.76 -40.18
N PRO A 370 -12.02 -1.53 -41.28
CA PRO A 370 -13.00 -2.49 -41.73
C PRO A 370 -12.26 -3.69 -42.33
N THR A 371 -12.19 -4.79 -41.58
CA THR A 371 -11.82 -6.09 -42.13
C THR A 371 -12.85 -6.49 -43.19
N SER A 372 -12.38 -6.70 -44.42
CA SER A 372 -13.16 -7.16 -45.57
C SER A 372 -14.00 -8.40 -45.24
N PRO A 373 -15.24 -8.52 -45.73
CA PRO A 373 -16.02 -9.74 -45.56
C PRO A 373 -15.46 -10.85 -46.46
N ARG A 374 -15.14 -12.02 -45.88
CA ARG A 374 -14.90 -13.25 -46.64
C ARG A 374 -16.19 -13.65 -47.39
N PRO A 375 -16.11 -14.14 -48.64
CA PRO A 375 -17.28 -14.60 -49.37
C PRO A 375 -17.79 -15.92 -48.80
N ARG A 376 -19.12 -16.03 -48.64
CA ARG A 376 -19.82 -17.28 -48.34
C ARG A 376 -19.87 -18.14 -49.60
N SER A 377 -19.48 -19.41 -49.49
CA SER A 377 -19.70 -20.44 -50.51
C SER A 377 -21.19 -20.79 -50.61
N PRO A 378 -21.75 -21.03 -51.81
CA PRO A 378 -23.15 -21.36 -51.97
C PRO A 378 -23.40 -22.87 -51.74
N THR A 379 -24.37 -23.16 -50.88
CA THR A 379 -25.03 -24.47 -50.77
C THR A 379 -25.84 -24.75 -52.03
N SER A 380 -25.53 -25.85 -52.72
CA SER A 380 -26.42 -26.46 -53.71
C SER A 380 -27.43 -27.40 -53.04
N ALA A 381 -28.69 -27.23 -53.43
CA ALA A 381 -29.88 -27.93 -52.98
C ALA A 381 -29.95 -29.42 -53.36
N ARG A 382 -30.83 -30.15 -52.65
CA ARG A 382 -31.85 -31.13 -53.14
C ARG A 382 -32.55 -31.72 -51.90
N SER A 383 -33.81 -31.39 -51.61
CA SER A 383 -35.06 -31.93 -52.17
C SER A 383 -35.33 -33.40 -51.78
N CYS A 384 -36.12 -33.60 -50.73
CA CYS A 384 -37.44 -34.25 -50.71
C CYS A 384 -37.97 -34.24 -49.27
#